data_AF-A0A829CUI6-F1
#
_entry.id   AF-A0A829CUI6-F1
#
_cell.length_a   1.000
_cell.length_b   1.000
_cell.length_c   1.000
_cell.angle_alpha   90.00
_cell.angle_beta   90.00
_cell.angle_gamma   90.00
#
_symmetry.space_group_name_H-M   'P 1'
#
loop_
_entity.id
_entity.type
_entity.pdbx_description
1 polymer ?
#
loop_
_entity_poly.entity_id
_entity_poly.type
_entity_poly.pdbx_seq_one_letter_code
_entity_poly.pdbx_strand_id
1 'polypeptide(L)'
;MERNSQTFHSKLGSYRGTVDYKGITWDSGKTYLENIQKTLTLYSKQLIFFLPEWRAADNRFYLLDATELSELSDLIELNLFNAGQSLYAKKWRSESAINDNPNIADSELLSIWQ
;
A
#
# COMPACT_ATOMS: atom_id res chain seq x y z
N MET A 1 5.11 -26.64 -10.54
CA MET A 1 5.37 -25.18 -10.59
C MET A 1 4.22 -24.37 -9.97
N GLU A 2 3.38 -24.95 -9.10
CA GLU A 2 2.13 -24.33 -8.61
C GLU A 2 2.10 -24.04 -7.09
N ARG A 3 3.14 -24.40 -6.33
CA ARG A 3 3.16 -24.18 -4.86
C ARG A 3 3.26 -22.70 -4.46
N ASN A 4 3.89 -21.86 -5.29
CA ASN A 4 4.06 -20.44 -4.98
C ASN A 4 2.83 -19.58 -5.32
N SER A 5 1.97 -19.99 -6.25
CA SER A 5 0.82 -19.15 -6.63
C SER A 5 -0.24 -19.08 -5.53
N GLN A 6 -0.39 -20.15 -4.73
CA GLN A 6 -1.42 -20.22 -3.68
C GLN A 6 -1.12 -19.32 -2.47
N THR A 7 0.15 -19.03 -2.17
CA THR A 7 0.55 -18.16 -1.04
C THR A 7 0.32 -16.67 -1.33
N PHE A 8 0.34 -16.25 -2.61
CA PHE A 8 0.15 -14.85 -3.00
C PHE A 8 -1.33 -14.48 -3.26
N HIS A 9 -2.25 -15.46 -3.29
CA HIS A 9 -3.67 -15.23 -3.53
C HIS A 9 -4.50 -15.07 -2.25
N SER A 10 -3.94 -14.46 -1.19
CA SER A 10 -4.79 -13.94 -0.11
C SER A 10 -5.62 -12.77 -0.66
N LYS A 11 -6.86 -13.05 -1.07
CA LYS A 11 -7.86 -12.05 -1.46
C LYS A 11 -8.35 -11.21 -0.26
N LEU A 12 -7.63 -11.19 0.86
CA LEU A 12 -7.99 -10.50 2.12
C LEU A 12 -7.00 -9.41 2.56
N GLY A 13 -5.86 -9.23 1.88
CA GLY A 13 -4.73 -8.47 2.41
C GLY A 13 -4.14 -7.42 1.45
N SER A 14 -4.96 -6.59 0.80
CA SER A 14 -4.42 -5.35 0.22
C SER A 14 -3.83 -4.52 1.36
N TYR A 15 -2.58 -4.08 1.24
CA TYR A 15 -1.96 -3.20 2.22
C TYR A 15 -2.91 -2.04 2.57
N ARG A 16 -3.28 -1.95 3.85
CA ARG A 16 -4.19 -0.94 4.39
C ARG A 16 -3.48 -0.23 5.53
N GLY A 17 -2.47 0.54 5.17
CA GLY A 17 -1.76 1.40 6.10
C GLY A 17 -2.43 2.75 6.26
N THR A 18 -1.81 3.58 7.08
CA THR A 18 -2.16 4.99 7.21
C THR A 18 -0.91 5.85 7.25
N VAL A 19 -1.06 7.13 6.90
CA VAL A 19 -0.04 8.17 7.06
C VAL A 19 -0.64 9.38 7.75
N ASP A 20 0.16 10.09 8.53
CA ASP A 20 -0.25 11.34 9.17
C ASP A 20 0.13 12.54 8.32
N TYR A 21 -0.81 13.44 8.07
CA TYR A 21 -0.60 14.69 7.36
C TYR A 21 -1.47 15.79 7.97
N LYS A 22 -0.84 16.91 8.37
CA LYS A 22 -1.47 18.06 9.04
C LYS A 22 -2.34 17.68 10.26
N GLY A 23 -1.91 16.69 11.04
CA GLY A 23 -2.62 16.23 12.22
C GLY A 23 -3.87 15.37 11.93
N ILE A 24 -4.04 14.96 10.67
CA ILE A 24 -5.10 14.05 10.23
C ILE A 24 -4.45 12.76 9.73
N THR A 25 -5.05 11.61 10.09
CA THR A 25 -4.61 10.30 9.62
C THR A 25 -5.35 9.93 8.33
N TRP A 26 -4.61 9.60 7.28
CA TRP A 26 -5.10 9.30 5.94
C TRP A 26 -4.87 7.84 5.57
N ASP A 27 -5.71 7.29 4.69
CA ASP A 27 -5.49 5.97 4.11
C ASP A 27 -4.25 6.01 3.21
N SER A 28 -3.42 4.96 3.26
CA SER A 28 -2.22 4.85 2.41
C SER A 28 -2.26 3.66 1.47
N GLY A 29 -3.45 3.15 1.16
CA GLY A 29 -3.66 2.12 0.16
C GLY A 29 -3.35 2.60 -1.26
N LYS A 30 -2.88 1.67 -2.11
CA LYS A 30 -2.53 1.94 -3.52
C LYS A 30 -3.68 2.58 -4.32
N THR A 31 -4.90 2.11 -4.14
CA THR A 31 -6.08 2.68 -4.83
C THR A 31 -6.34 4.12 -4.40
N TYR A 32 -6.09 4.46 -3.14
CA TYR A 32 -6.25 5.81 -2.63
C TYR A 32 -5.22 6.75 -3.28
N LEU A 33 -3.95 6.34 -3.35
CA LEU A 33 -2.89 7.04 -4.08
C LEU A 33 -3.24 7.27 -5.56
N GLU A 34 -3.64 6.20 -6.26
CA GLU A 34 -3.99 6.28 -7.68
C GLU A 34 -5.14 7.26 -7.94
N ASN A 35 -6.11 7.34 -7.03
CA ASN A 35 -7.21 8.28 -7.13
C ASN A 35 -6.75 9.72 -6.93
N ILE A 36 -5.86 9.98 -5.97
CA ILE A 36 -5.28 11.32 -5.74
C ILE A 36 -4.52 11.77 -6.99
N GLN A 37 -3.62 10.93 -7.50
CA GLN A 37 -2.81 11.22 -8.69
C GLN A 37 -3.67 11.45 -9.94
N LYS A 38 -4.73 10.66 -10.14
CA LYS A 38 -5.70 10.87 -11.23
C LYS A 38 -6.43 12.20 -11.08
N THR A 39 -6.87 12.54 -9.87
CA THR A 39 -7.54 13.82 -9.60
C THR A 39 -6.63 15.01 -9.89
N LEU A 40 -5.38 14.97 -9.42
CA LEU A 40 -4.37 16.00 -9.73
C LEU A 40 -4.11 16.11 -11.24
N THR A 41 -4.07 14.98 -11.95
CA THR A 41 -3.92 14.96 -13.42
C THR A 41 -5.12 15.58 -14.13
N LEU A 42 -6.34 15.27 -13.69
CA LEU A 42 -7.57 15.85 -14.26
C LEU A 42 -7.64 17.37 -13.97
N TYR A 43 -7.29 17.78 -12.76
CA TYR A 43 -7.30 19.18 -12.33
C TYR A 43 -6.27 20.02 -13.09
N SER A 44 -5.02 19.55 -13.20
CA SER A 44 -3.96 20.25 -13.95
C SER A 44 -4.27 20.39 -15.45
N LYS A 45 -5.00 19.43 -16.02
CA LYS A 45 -5.51 19.49 -17.41
C LYS A 45 -6.79 20.31 -17.56
N GLN A 46 -7.28 20.93 -16.49
CA GLN A 46 -8.52 21.72 -16.46
C GLN A 46 -9.75 20.91 -16.92
N LEU A 47 -9.72 19.58 -16.77
CA LEU A 47 -10.85 18.70 -17.06
C LEU A 47 -11.87 18.68 -15.90
N ILE A 48 -11.43 19.07 -14.71
CA ILE A 48 -12.27 19.40 -13.57
C ILE A 48 -11.89 20.79 -13.07
N PHE A 49 -12.89 21.58 -12.63
CA PHE A 49 -12.70 22.97 -12.22
C PHE A 49 -12.45 23.15 -10.73
N PHE A 50 -12.70 22.11 -9.94
CA PHE A 50 -12.52 22.12 -8.49
C PHE A 50 -12.02 20.75 -8.02
N LEU A 51 -11.32 20.74 -6.89
CA LEU A 51 -10.88 19.53 -6.22
C LEU A 51 -11.99 19.04 -5.28
N PRO A 52 -12.35 17.74 -5.29
CA PRO A 52 -13.33 17.19 -4.36
C PRO A 52 -12.76 17.09 -2.94
N GLU A 53 -13.65 16.92 -1.96
CA GLU A 53 -13.25 16.53 -0.60
C GLU A 53 -12.70 15.11 -0.57
N TRP A 54 -11.75 14.87 0.34
CA TRP A 54 -11.09 13.58 0.53
C TRP A 54 -11.42 12.98 1.88
N ARG A 55 -11.73 11.68 1.88
CA ARG A 55 -12.05 10.92 3.09
C ARG A 55 -10.77 10.53 3.83
N ALA A 56 -10.61 10.96 5.06
CA ALA A 56 -9.56 10.53 5.96
C ALA A 56 -9.87 9.14 6.57
N ALA A 57 -8.89 8.56 7.28
CA ALA A 57 -9.03 7.23 7.88
C ALA A 57 -10.10 7.18 8.99
N ASP A 58 -10.42 8.31 9.60
CA ASP A 58 -11.51 8.49 10.58
C ASP A 58 -12.91 8.60 9.94
N ASN A 59 -13.00 8.48 8.61
CA ASN A 59 -14.21 8.61 7.79
C ASN A 59 -14.79 10.03 7.69
N ARG A 60 -14.05 11.06 8.11
CA ARG A 60 -14.41 12.46 7.87
C ARG A 60 -13.83 12.93 6.53
N PHE A 61 -14.44 13.97 5.98
CA PHE A 61 -14.07 14.56 4.70
C PHE A 61 -13.40 15.91 4.92
N TYR A 62 -12.33 16.16 4.19
CA TYR A 62 -11.57 17.41 4.26
C TYR A 62 -11.26 17.91 2.85
N LEU A 63 -11.29 19.24 2.67
CA LEU A 63 -10.78 19.87 1.47
C LEU A 63 -9.25 19.95 1.55
N LEU A 64 -8.60 19.58 0.46
CA LEU A 64 -7.17 19.74 0.26
C LEU A 64 -6.96 20.46 -1.07
N ASP A 65 -6.10 21.47 -1.09
CA ASP A 65 -5.67 22.10 -2.33
C ASP A 65 -4.72 21.20 -3.13
N ALA A 66 -4.32 21.64 -4.32
CA ALA A 66 -3.48 20.85 -5.22
C ALA A 66 -2.09 20.54 -4.62
N THR A 67 -1.53 21.48 -3.86
CA THR A 67 -0.23 21.30 -3.19
C THR A 67 -0.38 20.30 -2.05
N GLU A 68 -1.43 20.44 -1.23
CA GLU A 68 -1.71 19.53 -0.12
C GLU A 68 -1.98 18.10 -0.58
N LEU A 69 -2.72 17.92 -1.68
CA LEU A 69 -2.94 16.60 -2.28
C LEU A 69 -1.65 15.99 -2.83
N SER A 70 -0.77 16.82 -3.41
CA SER A 70 0.53 16.35 -3.90
C SER A 70 1.42 15.87 -2.74
N GLU A 71 1.50 16.65 -1.66
CA GLU A 71 2.28 16.27 -0.47
C GLU A 71 1.73 15.00 0.20
N LEU A 72 0.40 14.88 0.30
CA LEU A 72 -0.24 13.66 0.79
C LEU A 72 0.07 12.45 -0.10
N SER A 73 0.04 12.63 -1.42
CA SER A 73 0.41 11.60 -2.40
C SER A 73 1.84 11.10 -2.17
N ASP A 74 2.80 12.02 -1.99
CA ASP A 74 4.22 11.67 -1.76
C ASP A 74 4.41 10.85 -0.47
N LEU A 75 3.69 11.22 0.61
CA LEU A 75 3.72 10.48 1.87
C LEU A 75 3.16 9.06 1.72
N ILE A 76 2.05 8.92 1.00
CA ILE A 76 1.45 7.61 0.73
C ILE A 76 2.38 6.76 -0.14
N GLU A 77 3.01 7.35 -1.15
CA GLU A 77 3.95 6.65 -2.03
C GLU A 77 5.17 6.14 -1.27
N LEU A 78 5.77 6.97 -0.40
CA LEU A 78 6.87 6.55 0.48
C LEU A 78 6.44 5.43 1.43
N ASN A 79 5.24 5.52 1.99
CA ASN A 79 4.69 4.51 2.87
C ASN A 79 4.48 3.16 2.15
N LEU A 80 3.92 3.18 0.93
CA LEU A 80 3.79 2.00 0.08
C LEU A 80 5.14 1.41 -0.31
N PHE A 81 6.13 2.26 -0.61
CA PHE A 81 7.49 1.83 -0.92
C PHE A 81 8.13 1.10 0.27
N ASN A 82 8.00 1.65 1.48
CA ASN A 82 8.52 1.04 2.71
C ASN A 82 7.80 -0.28 3.05
N ALA A 83 6.49 -0.33 2.87
CA ALA A 83 5.71 -1.56 3.02
C ALA A 83 6.17 -2.62 2.00
N GLY A 84 6.37 -2.21 0.73
CA GLY A 84 6.91 -3.06 -0.32
C GLY A 84 8.27 -3.63 0.04
N GLN A 85 9.23 -2.80 0.45
CA GLN A 85 10.55 -3.26 0.90
C GLN A 85 10.45 -4.29 2.03
N SER A 86 9.61 -4.03 3.03
CA SER A 86 9.42 -4.93 4.18
C SER A 86 8.86 -6.29 3.75
N LEU A 87 7.87 -6.29 2.85
CA LEU A 87 7.27 -7.51 2.30
C LEU A 87 8.25 -8.29 1.43
N TYR A 88 9.01 -7.60 0.57
CA TYR A 88 10.06 -8.24 -0.25
C TYR A 88 11.18 -8.82 0.59
N ALA A 89 11.64 -8.11 1.63
CA ALA A 89 12.65 -8.60 2.54
C ALA A 89 12.17 -9.85 3.31
N LYS A 90 10.90 -9.84 3.77
CA LYS A 90 10.29 -11.03 4.40
C LYS A 90 10.27 -12.20 3.43
N LYS A 91 9.79 -11.98 2.20
CA LYS A 91 9.77 -13.00 1.14
C LYS A 91 11.16 -13.61 0.92
N TRP A 92 12.19 -12.77 0.76
CA TRP A 92 13.55 -13.23 0.53
C TRP A 92 14.07 -14.08 1.70
N ARG A 93 13.85 -13.66 2.95
CA ARG A 93 14.23 -14.46 4.14
C ARG A 93 13.54 -15.82 4.17
N SER A 94 12.24 -15.86 3.84
CA SER A 94 11.49 -17.11 3.75
C SER A 94 12.03 -18.01 2.63
N GLU A 95 12.36 -17.46 1.45
CA GLU A 95 12.97 -18.21 0.35
C GLU A 95 14.35 -18.76 0.72
N SER A 96 15.21 -17.98 1.38
CA SER A 96 16.51 -18.47 1.87
C SER A 96 16.35 -19.61 2.87
N ALA A 97 15.46 -19.48 3.86
CA ALA A 97 15.23 -20.52 4.87
C ALA A 97 14.75 -21.85 4.27
N ILE A 98 13.93 -21.79 3.22
CA ILE A 98 13.46 -22.98 2.49
C ILE A 98 14.59 -23.63 1.70
N ASN A 99 15.42 -22.83 1.02
CA ASN A 99 16.53 -23.34 0.22
C ASN A 99 17.63 -23.98 1.10
N ASP A 100 17.88 -23.42 2.28
CA ASP A 100 18.88 -23.93 3.23
C ASP A 100 18.43 -25.26 3.89
N ASN A 101 17.13 -25.56 3.91
CA ASN A 101 16.58 -26.83 4.41
C ASN A 101 15.56 -27.45 3.44
N PRO A 102 15.99 -28.18 2.40
CA PRO A 102 15.10 -28.72 1.37
C PRO A 102 14.16 -29.84 1.87
N ASN A 103 14.37 -30.38 3.08
CA ASN A 103 13.54 -31.41 3.69
C ASN A 103 12.56 -30.87 4.74
N ILE A 104 12.34 -29.55 4.75
CA ILE A 104 11.47 -28.89 5.73
C ILE A 104 10.02 -29.43 5.64
N ALA A 105 9.40 -29.70 6.79
CA ALA A 105 8.05 -30.26 6.83
C ALA A 105 7.00 -29.18 6.50
N ASP A 106 5.84 -29.57 5.94
CA ASP A 106 4.76 -28.64 5.59
C ASP A 106 4.27 -27.79 6.79
N SER A 107 4.35 -28.33 8.01
CA SER A 107 4.05 -27.60 9.26
C SER A 107 5.08 -26.53 9.61
N GLU A 108 6.33 -26.72 9.23
CA GLU A 108 7.44 -25.76 9.43
C GLU A 108 7.45 -24.70 8.30
N LEU A 109 7.00 -25.05 7.10
CA LEU A 109 6.78 -24.07 6.03
C LEU A 109 5.73 -23.04 6.42
N LEU A 110 4.62 -23.47 7.02
CA LEU A 110 3.55 -22.58 7.47
C LEU A 110 4.04 -21.53 8.50
N SER A 111 4.97 -21.88 9.39
CA SER A 111 5.51 -20.94 10.38
C SER A 111 6.51 -19.94 9.78
N ILE A 112 7.17 -20.26 8.66
CA ILE A 112 8.08 -19.36 7.94
C ILE A 112 7.33 -18.28 7.16
N TRP A 113 6.10 -18.57 6.73
CA TRP A 113 5.27 -17.65 5.93
C TRP A 113 4.35 -16.75 6.76
N GLN A 114 4.04 -17.13 8.02
CA GLN A 114 3.31 -16.29 8.98
C GLN A 114 4.10 -15.03 9.37
#